data_AF-A0A6G8QCY2-F1
#
_entry.id   AF-A0A6G8QCY2-F1
#
_cell.length_a   1.000
_cell.length_b   1.000
_cell.length_c   1.000
_cell.angle_alpha   90.00
_cell.angle_beta   90.00
_cell.angle_gamma   90.00
#
_symmetry.space_group_name_H-M   'P 1'
#
loop_
_entity.id
_entity.type
_entity.pdbx_description
1 polymer ?
#
loop_
_entity_poly.entity_id
_entity_poly.type
_entity_poly.pdbx_seq_one_letter_code
_entity_poly.pdbx_strand_id
1 'polypeptide(L)' 'MTEPQLPVGYRLELNIPDFLYLLRPDGSRVGVFHAWSWTKEAVEAAAEQDVEGPSQSDKRTGDDS' A
#
# COMPACT_ATOMS: atom_id res chain seq x y z
N MET A 1 -5.86 -17.65 9.41
CA MET A 1 -5.16 -16.43 8.98
C MET A 1 -6.03 -15.26 9.40
N THR A 2 -5.46 -14.26 10.07
CA THR A 2 -6.18 -13.05 10.51
C THR A 2 -6.25 -12.06 9.36
N GLU A 3 -7.40 -11.42 9.17
CA GLU A 3 -7.57 -10.35 8.17
C GLU A 3 -6.74 -9.11 8.57
N PRO A 4 -6.05 -8.42 7.64
CA PRO A 4 -5.30 -7.21 7.95
C PRO A 4 -6.24 -6.05 8.30
N GLN A 5 -5.83 -5.19 9.23
CA GLN A 5 -6.60 -4.00 9.59
C GLN A 5 -6.25 -2.85 8.65
N LEU A 6 -7.12 -2.64 7.67
CA LEU A 6 -6.93 -1.59 6.69
C LEU A 6 -7.58 -0.26 7.16
N PRO A 7 -7.02 0.89 6.78
CA PRO A 7 -7.66 2.18 6.96
C PRO A 7 -9.03 2.22 6.28
N VAL A 8 -9.91 3.11 6.75
CA VAL A 8 -11.29 3.20 6.27
C VAL A 8 -11.34 3.34 4.74
N GLY A 9 -12.04 2.41 4.09
CA GLY A 9 -12.27 2.38 2.65
C GLY A 9 -11.18 1.71 1.81
N TYR A 10 -10.04 1.36 2.40
CA TYR A 10 -9.06 0.51 1.74
C TYR A 10 -9.58 -0.93 1.65
N ARG A 11 -9.22 -1.63 0.56
CA ARG A 11 -9.69 -2.99 0.29
C ARG A 11 -8.58 -3.84 -0.30
N LEU A 12 -8.58 -5.12 0.03
CA LEU A 12 -7.79 -6.14 -0.63
C LEU A 12 -8.64 -6.84 -1.68
N GLU A 13 -8.20 -6.84 -2.93
CA GLU A 13 -8.86 -7.52 -4.03
C GLU A 13 -7.93 -8.57 -4.66
N LEU A 14 -8.42 -9.79 -4.86
CA LEU A 14 -7.71 -10.84 -5.59
C LEU A 14 -7.96 -10.66 -7.09
N ASN A 15 -6.94 -10.26 -7.87
CA ASN A 15 -7.14 -9.84 -9.26
C ASN A 15 -6.69 -10.86 -10.32
N ILE A 16 -5.86 -11.84 -9.96
CA ILE A 16 -5.39 -12.99 -10.76
C ILE A 16 -5.10 -14.09 -9.71
N PRO A 17 -5.15 -15.41 -10.00
CA PRO A 17 -5.04 -16.48 -8.98
C PRO A 17 -3.91 -16.32 -7.95
N ASP A 18 -2.86 -15.55 -8.26
CA ASP A 18 -1.65 -15.45 -7.44
C ASP A 18 -1.37 -14.03 -6.89
N PHE A 19 -2.22 -13.03 -7.13
CA PHE A 19 -1.95 -11.65 -6.69
C PHE A 19 -3.13 -10.96 -6.01
N LEU A 20 -2.83 -10.35 -4.86
CA LEU A 20 -3.69 -9.47 -4.09
C LEU A 20 -3.31 -8.01 -4.31
N TYR A 21 -4.28 -7.19 -4.68
CA TYR A 21 -4.13 -5.75 -4.84
C TYR A 21 -4.69 -5.04 -3.63
N LEU A 22 -3.90 -4.16 -3.03
CA LEU A 22 -4.37 -3.21 -2.04
C LEU A 22 -4.87 -1.97 -2.78
N LEU A 23 -6.16 -1.71 -2.68
CA LEU A 23 -6.86 -0.62 -3.33
C LEU A 23 -7.25 0.44 -2.29
N ARG A 24 -7.13 1.70 -2.70
CA ARG A 24 -7.65 2.87 -1.99
C ARG A 24 -9.18 2.95 -2.09
N PRO A 25 -9.83 3.81 -1.28
CA PRO A 25 -11.25 4.10 -1.40
C PRO A 25 -11.68 4.60 -2.79
N ASP A 26 -10.79 5.27 -3.53
CA ASP A 26 -11.05 5.78 -4.88
C ASP A 26 -10.85 4.72 -5.99
N GLY A 27 -10.39 3.51 -5.63
CA GLY A 27 -10.09 2.43 -6.56
C GLY A 27 -8.65 2.41 -7.09
N SER A 28 -7.83 3.42 -6.74
CA SER A 28 -6.40 3.41 -7.07
C SER A 28 -5.64 2.29 -6.37
N ARG A 29 -4.66 1.71 -7.06
CA ARG A 29 -3.81 0.64 -6.51
C ARG A 29 -2.64 1.22 -5.71
N VAL A 30 -2.53 0.81 -4.45
CA VAL A 30 -1.46 1.15 -3.51
C VAL A 30 -0.33 0.13 -3.58
N GLY A 31 -0.69 -1.16 -3.65
CA GLY A 31 0.28 -2.24 -3.54
C GLY A 31 -0.19 -3.52 -4.23
N VAL A 32 0.79 -4.38 -4.53
CA VAL A 32 0.59 -5.72 -5.10
C VAL A 32 1.33 -6.72 -4.22
N PHE A 33 0.62 -7.74 -3.78
CA PHE A 33 1.15 -8.78 -2.91
C PHE A 33 0.91 -10.16 -3.55
N HIS A 34 1.83 -11.07 -3.35
CA HIS A 34 1.67 -12.45 -3.83
C HIS A 34 0.73 -13.22 -2.89
N ALA A 35 -0.34 -13.84 -3.41
CA ALA A 35 -1.40 -14.48 -2.63
C ALA A 35 -0.89 -15.63 -1.72
N TRP A 36 0.27 -16.21 -2.04
CA TRP A 36 0.89 -17.30 -1.28
C TRP A 36 1.92 -16.84 -0.25
N SER A 37 2.34 -15.58 -0.29
CA SER A 37 3.46 -15.08 0.53
C SER A 37 3.22 -13.71 1.14
N TRP A 38 2.02 -13.16 0.99
CA TRP A 38 1.65 -11.92 1.67
C TRP A 38 1.54 -12.15 3.17
N THR A 39 1.91 -11.13 3.94
CA THR A 39 1.69 -11.06 5.37
C THR A 39 0.77 -9.90 5.68
N LYS A 40 -0.05 -10.03 6.72
CA LYS A 40 -0.93 -8.95 7.16
C LYS A 40 -0.15 -7.65 7.41
N GLU A 41 1.02 -7.78 8.05
CA GLU A 41 1.87 -6.66 8.43
C GLU A 41 2.39 -5.89 7.22
N ALA A 42 2.72 -6.59 6.13
CA ALA A 42 3.15 -5.95 4.90
C ALA A 42 2.01 -5.16 4.22
N VAL A 43 0.77 -5.66 4.31
CA VAL A 43 -0.40 -4.97 3.77
C VAL A 43 -0.76 -3.75 4.62
N GLU A 44 -0.79 -3.92 5.95
CA GLU A 44 -1.06 -2.85 6.92
C GLU A 44 -0.03 -1.72 6.75
N ALA A 45 1.27 -2.05 6.76
CA ALA A 45 2.34 -1.07 6.58
C ALA A 45 2.27 -0.35 5.23
N ALA A 46 1.85 -1.00 4.15
CA ALA A 46 1.67 -0.36 2.86
C ALA A 46 0.48 0.62 2.87
N ALA A 47 -0.61 0.27 3.56
CA ALA A 47 -1.77 1.14 3.70
C ALA A 47 -1.45 2.35 4.60
N GLU A 48 -0.70 2.15 5.67
CA GLU A 48 -0.28 3.23 6.58
C GLU A 48 0.67 4.22 5.89
N GLN A 49 1.70 3.72 5.19
CA GLN A 49 2.61 4.57 4.42
C GLN A 49 1.88 5.41 3.36
N ASP A 50 0.82 4.86 2.78
CA ASP A 50 -0.01 5.54 1.81
C ASP A 50 -0.84 6.67 2.44
N VAL A 51 -1.41 6.43 3.63
CA VAL A 51 -2.19 7.40 4.41
C VAL A 51 -1.32 8.53 4.95
N GLU A 52 -0.13 8.20 5.47
CA GLU A 52 0.82 9.20 5.98
C GLU A 52 1.43 10.04 4.84
N GLY A 53 1.30 9.58 3.59
CA GLY A 53 1.91 10.17 2.41
C GLY A 53 3.44 10.00 2.43
N PRO A 54 4.12 10.28 1.32
CA PRO A 54 5.57 10.38 1.36
C PRO A 54 5.92 11.49 2.35
N SER A 55 6.57 11.14 3.47
CA SER A 55 7.24 12.10 4.33
C SER A 55 8.19 12.91 3.46
N GLN A 56 7.73 14.08 3.01
CA GLN A 56 8.40 14.90 2.03
C GLN A 56 9.58 15.61 2.70
N SER A 57 10.67 14.87 2.88
CA SER A 57 11.96 15.39 3.33
C SER A 57 13.04 15.17 2.26
N ASP A 58 12.67 15.12 0.99
CA ASP A 58 13.61 15.38 -0.11
C ASP A 58 13.42 16.82 -0.58
N LYS A 59 13.79 17.77 0.30
CA LYS A 59 14.24 19.09 -0.16
C LYS A 59 15.61 18.88 -0.82
N ARG A 60 15.58 18.33 -2.03
CA ARG A 60 16.67 18.46 -2.98
C ARG A 60 16.63 19.90 -3.49
N THR A 61 17.12 20.84 -2.67
CA THR A 61 17.63 22.09 -3.24
C THR A 61 18.86 21.68 -4.03
N GLY A 62 18.65 21.43 -5.32
CA GLY A 62 19.66 21.79 -6.29
C GLY A 62 19.86 23.30 -6.14
N ASP A 63 21.08 23.69 -5.78
CA ASP A 63 21.63 24.93 -6.31
C ASP A 63 22.75 24.48 -7.25
N ASP A 64 22.44 24.65 -8.52
CA ASP A 64 23.29 24.47 -9.68
C ASP A 64 24.11 25.75 -9.87
N SER A 65 25.38 25.56 -10.22
CA SER A 65 26.37 26.54 -10.71
C SER A 65 27.23 27.31 -9.71
#